data_AF-A0A3E0VQW8-F1
#
_entry.id   AF-A0A3E0VQW8-F1
#
_cell.length_a   1.000
_cell.length_b   1.000
_cell.length_c   1.000
_cell.angle_alpha   90.00
_cell.angle_beta   90.00
_cell.angle_gamma   90.00
#
_symmetry.space_group_name_H-M   'P 1'
#
loop_
_entity.id
_entity.type
_entity.pdbx_description
1 polymer ?
#
loop_
_entity_poly.entity_id
_entity_poly.type
_entity_poly.pdbx_seq_one_letter_code
_entity_poly.pdbx_strand_id
1 'polypeptide(L)'
;MALKAWIDLFVEFLTIKHGLAFAMTSDASDFGALHTYFLDRLVPACTQLLEDGIDAGLLRTDVEGALLLRAVGNLCIKASTTLTTKPPPWCMCSSTARQSDRCPNRRDLHAHRVAGLS
;
A
#
# COMPACT_ATOMS: atom_id res chain seq x y z
N MET A 1 -0.45 -22.76 0.76
CA MET A 1 0.99 -22.87 1.07
C MET A 1 1.29 -22.06 2.32
N ALA A 2 2.21 -22.53 3.18
CA ALA A 2 2.57 -21.88 4.42
C ALA A 2 3.12 -20.45 4.20
N LEU A 3 3.88 -20.24 3.11
CA LEU A 3 4.39 -18.92 2.72
C LEU A 3 3.28 -17.87 2.55
N LYS A 4 2.14 -18.22 1.96
CA LYS A 4 1.03 -17.28 1.76
C LYS A 4 0.47 -16.80 3.11
N ALA A 5 0.17 -17.74 4.00
CA ALA A 5 -0.36 -17.42 5.33
C ALA A 5 0.65 -16.59 6.15
N TRP A 6 1.95 -16.89 6.01
CA TRP A 6 3.01 -16.12 6.66
C TRP A 6 3.09 -14.69 6.13
N ILE A 7 3.00 -14.48 4.81
CA ILE A 7 2.96 -13.15 4.19
C ILE A 7 1.72 -12.38 4.66
N ASP A 8 0.55 -13.01 4.74
CA ASP A 8 -0.68 -12.36 5.20
C ASP A 8 -0.53 -11.82 6.64
N LEU A 9 0.02 -12.64 7.56
CA LEU A 9 0.33 -12.23 8.95
C LEU A 9 1.38 -11.11 9.00
N PHE A 10 2.38 -11.17 8.13
CA PHE A 10 3.40 -10.14 8.05
C PHE A 10 2.84 -8.81 7.58
N VAL A 11 1.97 -8.81 6.55
CA VAL A 11 1.28 -7.60 6.07
C VAL A 11 0.34 -7.04 7.14
N GLU A 12 -0.39 -7.89 7.86
CA GLU A 12 -1.22 -7.48 8.99
C GLU A 12 -0.37 -6.79 10.08
N PHE A 13 0.78 -7.36 10.41
CA PHE A 13 1.72 -6.77 11.36
C PHE A 13 2.23 -5.38 10.91
N LEU A 14 2.57 -5.22 9.63
CA LEU A 14 3.03 -3.94 9.07
C LEU A 14 1.91 -2.87 9.01
N THR A 15 0.67 -3.29 8.83
CA THR A 15 -0.49 -2.37 8.73
C THR A 15 -1.02 -1.95 10.09
N ILE A 16 -0.96 -2.81 11.11
CA ILE A 16 -1.34 -2.47 12.50
C ILE A 16 -0.35 -1.47 13.12
N LYS A 17 0.92 -1.52 12.73
CA LYS A 17 1.97 -0.60 13.17
C LYS A 17 2.61 0.11 11.98
N HIS A 18 1.90 1.06 11.38
CA HIS A 18 2.35 1.82 10.20
C HIS A 18 3.79 2.38 10.30
N GLY A 19 4.29 2.67 11.50
CA GLY A 19 5.67 3.10 11.73
C GLY A 19 6.74 2.03 11.42
N LEU A 20 6.39 0.74 11.48
CA LEU A 20 7.31 -0.35 11.19
C LEU A 20 7.49 -0.60 9.69
N ALA A 21 6.42 -0.40 8.90
CA ALA A 21 6.53 -0.43 7.45
C ALA A 21 7.58 0.57 6.97
N PHE A 22 7.59 1.79 7.54
CA PHE A 22 8.60 2.81 7.27
C PHE A 22 10.01 2.38 7.73
N ALA A 23 10.12 1.75 8.90
CA ALA A 23 11.40 1.22 9.39
C ALA A 23 11.96 0.12 8.48
N MET A 24 11.13 -0.66 7.78
CA MET A 24 11.60 -1.71 6.87
C MET A 24 11.98 -1.22 5.47
N THR A 25 11.48 -0.06 5.01
CA THR A 25 11.88 0.50 3.71
C THR A 25 13.12 1.37 3.82
N SER A 26 13.32 2.01 4.97
CA SER A 26 14.33 3.04 5.14
C SER A 26 15.67 2.43 5.52
N ASP A 27 16.69 2.68 4.70
CA ASP A 27 18.12 2.52 5.03
C ASP A 27 18.59 3.57 6.09
N ALA A 28 17.64 4.29 6.71
CA ALA A 28 17.91 5.51 7.45
C ALA A 28 18.22 5.22 8.93
N SER A 29 19.51 5.35 9.25
CA SER A 29 20.18 5.67 10.53
C SER A 29 19.36 5.72 11.85
N ASP A 30 18.17 6.30 11.90
CA ASP A 30 17.38 6.45 13.15
C ASP A 30 16.80 5.14 13.69
N PHE A 31 16.62 4.12 12.84
CA PHE A 31 16.07 2.82 13.24
C PHE A 31 16.98 1.62 12.88
N GLY A 32 18.22 1.88 12.47
CA GLY A 32 19.13 0.88 11.90
C GLY A 32 19.26 -0.39 12.75
N ALA A 33 19.47 -0.26 14.07
CA ALA A 33 19.61 -1.43 14.95
C ALA A 33 18.33 -2.28 15.05
N LEU A 34 17.15 -1.63 15.07
CA LEU A 34 15.87 -2.33 15.11
C LEU A 34 15.57 -2.99 13.76
N HIS A 35 15.85 -2.28 12.66
CA HIS A 35 15.73 -2.78 11.30
C HIS A 35 16.57 -4.05 11.10
N THR A 36 17.86 -4.01 11.44
CA THR A 36 18.76 -5.16 11.37
C THR A 36 18.25 -6.31 12.23
N TYR A 37 17.87 -6.05 13.49
CA TYR A 37 17.36 -7.08 14.38
C TYR A 37 16.10 -7.79 13.85
N PHE A 38 15.19 -7.04 13.21
CA PHE A 38 14.01 -7.61 12.58
C PHE A 38 14.36 -8.44 11.34
N LEU A 39 15.22 -7.92 10.46
CA LEU A 39 15.62 -8.64 9.25
C LEU A 39 16.40 -9.92 9.57
N ASP A 40 17.30 -9.89 10.56
CA ASP A 40 18.05 -11.07 11.01
C ASP A 40 17.14 -12.22 11.47
N ARG A 41 15.91 -11.92 11.90
CA ARG A 41 14.94 -12.93 12.33
C ARG A 41 13.93 -13.30 11.24
N LEU A 42 13.51 -12.33 10.44
CA LEU A 42 12.46 -12.53 9.43
C LEU A 42 12.99 -13.10 8.12
N VAL A 43 14.19 -12.69 7.69
CA VAL A 43 14.80 -13.17 6.45
C VAL A 43 15.00 -14.69 6.50
N PRO A 44 15.60 -15.30 7.55
CA PRO A 44 15.78 -16.75 7.58
C PRO A 44 14.47 -17.54 7.55
N ALA A 45 13.44 -17.06 8.26
CA ALA A 45 12.13 -17.70 8.26
C ALA A 45 11.45 -17.61 6.87
N CYS A 46 11.56 -16.46 6.21
CA CYS A 46 11.06 -16.28 4.85
C CYS A 46 11.80 -17.16 3.84
N THR A 47 13.12 -17.27 3.96
CA THR A 47 13.96 -18.12 3.11
C THR A 47 13.55 -19.59 3.24
N GLN A 48 13.35 -20.11 4.46
CA GLN A 48 12.90 -21.50 4.65
C GLN A 48 11.55 -21.77 3.98
N LEU A 49 10.60 -20.84 4.13
CA LEU A 49 9.27 -20.96 3.49
C LEU A 49 9.33 -20.87 1.96
N LEU A 50 10.31 -20.14 1.42
CA LEU A 50 10.57 -20.06 -0.01
C LEU A 50 11.19 -21.35 -0.52
N GLU A 51 12.18 -21.90 0.19
CA GLU A 51 12.81 -23.19 -0.11
C GLU A 51 11.77 -24.32 -0.14
N ASP A 52 10.90 -24.41 0.87
CA ASP A 52 9.79 -25.38 0.89
C ASP A 52 8.86 -25.25 -0.33
N GLY A 53 8.61 -24.02 -0.78
CA GLY A 53 7.77 -23.74 -1.96
C GLY A 53 8.47 -24.04 -3.29
N ILE A 54 9.78 -23.86 -3.34
CA ILE A 54 10.64 -24.23 -4.48
C ILE A 54 10.70 -25.76 -4.60
N ASP A 55 10.95 -26.45 -3.48
CA ASP A 55 11.00 -27.92 -3.43
C ASP A 55 9.65 -28.56 -3.80
N ALA A 56 8.55 -27.91 -3.43
CA ALA A 56 7.21 -28.28 -3.87
C ALA A 56 6.91 -27.96 -5.35
N GLY A 57 7.84 -27.31 -6.07
CA GLY A 57 7.67 -26.90 -7.47
C GLY A 57 6.66 -25.78 -7.69
N LEU A 58 6.30 -25.05 -6.64
CA LEU A 58 5.27 -23.99 -6.67
C LEU A 58 5.86 -22.60 -6.93
N LEU A 59 7.17 -22.43 -6.71
CA LEU A 59 7.86 -21.14 -6.78
C LEU A 59 9.10 -21.20 -7.69
N ARG A 60 9.50 -20.02 -8.17
CA ARG A 60 10.74 -19.85 -8.91
C ARG A 60 11.93 -19.74 -7.95
N THR A 61 13.09 -20.20 -8.40
CA THR A 61 14.35 -20.21 -7.62
C THR A 61 15.07 -18.86 -7.57
N ASP A 62 14.60 -17.85 -8.29
CA ASP A 62 15.26 -16.54 -8.41
C ASP A 62 14.75 -15.50 -7.41
N VAL A 63 13.93 -15.92 -6.44
CA VAL A 63 13.34 -15.02 -5.44
C VAL A 63 14.06 -15.17 -4.11
N GLU A 64 14.81 -14.14 -3.71
CA GLU A 64 15.45 -14.07 -2.41
C GLU A 64 14.49 -13.55 -1.33
N GLY A 65 14.54 -14.13 -0.13
CA GLY A 65 13.70 -13.71 1.01
C GLY A 65 13.87 -12.24 1.37
N ALA A 66 15.09 -11.72 1.34
CA ALA A 66 15.36 -10.30 1.61
C ALA A 66 14.70 -9.36 0.58
N LEU A 67 14.75 -9.71 -0.71
CA LEU A 67 14.09 -8.93 -1.77
C LEU A 67 12.58 -8.97 -1.65
N LEU A 68 12.01 -10.14 -1.33
CA LEU A 68 10.58 -10.30 -1.11
C LEU A 68 10.08 -9.42 0.05
N LEU A 69 10.79 -9.44 1.19
CA LEU A 69 10.43 -8.62 2.35
C LEU A 69 10.50 -7.12 2.06
N ARG A 70 11.53 -6.68 1.33
CA ARG A 70 11.67 -5.29 0.91
C ARG A 70 10.55 -4.88 -0.05
N ALA A 71 10.18 -5.74 -0.99
CA ALA A 71 9.07 -5.51 -1.91
C ALA A 71 7.73 -5.38 -1.16
N VAL A 72 7.44 -6.27 -0.22
CA VAL A 72 6.23 -6.22 0.62
C VAL A 72 6.19 -4.93 1.45
N GLY A 73 7.30 -4.57 2.12
CA GLY A 73 7.40 -3.32 2.88
C GLY A 73 7.09 -2.08 2.03
N ASN A 74 7.65 -2.02 0.82
CA ASN A 74 7.40 -0.92 -0.13
C ASN A 74 5.93 -0.84 -0.57
N LEU A 75 5.27 -1.98 -0.78
CA LEU A 75 3.85 -2.02 -1.14
C LEU A 75 2.96 -1.54 0.02
N CYS A 76 3.23 -1.95 1.26
CA CYS A 76 2.46 -1.55 2.43
C CYS A 76 2.49 -0.03 2.69
N ILE A 77 3.62 0.63 2.43
CA ILE A 77 3.74 2.09 2.53
C ILE A 77 2.93 2.78 1.42
N LYS A 78 2.96 2.25 0.20
CA LYS A 78 2.19 2.84 -0.91
C LYS A 78 0.69 2.62 -0.73
N ALA A 79 0.27 1.49 -0.16
CA ALA A 79 -1.14 1.18 0.09
C ALA A 79 -1.79 2.14 1.10
N SER A 80 -1.06 2.56 2.14
CA SER A 80 -1.59 3.55 3.10
C SER A 80 -1.88 4.91 2.46
N THR A 81 -1.08 5.32 1.47
CA THR A 81 -1.31 6.59 0.73
C THR A 81 -2.50 6.53 -0.24
N THR A 82 -2.97 5.33 -0.62
CA THR A 82 -3.99 5.15 -1.66
C THR A 82 -5.42 5.03 -1.09
N LEU A 83 -5.60 4.83 0.21
CA LEU A 83 -6.94 4.77 0.84
C LEU A 83 -7.57 6.15 1.11
N THR A 84 -6.86 7.25 0.88
CA THR A 84 -7.47 8.59 0.82
C THR A 84 -7.96 8.90 -0.60
N THR A 85 -8.84 8.06 -1.15
CA THR A 85 -9.89 8.58 -2.03
C THR A 85 -10.95 9.24 -1.13
N LYS A 86 -10.56 10.28 -0.38
CA LYS A 86 -11.56 11.21 0.13
C LYS A 86 -11.97 12.02 -1.10
N PRO A 87 -13.18 11.81 -1.65
CA PRO A 87 -13.61 12.68 -2.73
C PRO A 87 -13.69 14.11 -2.16
N PRO A 88 -13.48 15.16 -2.98
CA PRO A 88 -13.45 16.53 -2.49
C PRO A 88 -14.72 16.83 -1.67
N PRO A 89 -14.69 17.79 -0.73
CA PRO A 89 -15.77 17.99 0.26
C PRO A 89 -17.17 18.24 -0.33
N TRP A 90 -17.27 18.52 -1.64
CA TRP A 90 -18.51 18.67 -2.38
C TRP A 90 -19.09 17.37 -2.96
N CYS A 91 -18.37 16.23 -2.92
CA CYS A 91 -18.77 14.96 -3.54
C CYS A 91 -19.52 13.99 -2.61
N MET A 92 -19.77 14.32 -1.34
CA MET A 92 -20.65 13.54 -0.46
C MET A 92 -22.09 14.02 -0.62
N CYS A 93 -22.77 13.58 -1.67
CA CYS A 93 -24.22 13.68 -1.79
C CYS A 93 -24.81 12.26 -1.75
N SER A 94 -25.32 11.89 -0.58
CA SER A 94 -25.83 10.55 -0.25
C SER A 94 -27.10 10.19 -1.03
N SER A 95 -27.04 9.02 -1.66
CA SER A 95 -28.02 7.98 -2.05
C SER A 95 -29.55 8.12 -1.90
N THR A 96 -30.18 9.26 -1.59
CA THR A 96 -31.64 9.29 -1.35
C THR A 96 -32.42 10.42 -2.05
N ALA A 97 -31.82 11.17 -2.97
CA ALA A 97 -32.57 12.21 -3.70
C ALA A 97 -32.24 12.24 -5.19
N ARG A 98 -33.21 11.75 -5.98
CA ARG A 98 -33.61 12.20 -7.32
C ARG A 98 -32.59 13.10 -8.05
N GLN A 99 -31.81 12.43 -8.87
CA GLN A 99 -30.84 12.96 -9.82
C GLN A 99 -31.59 13.68 -10.98
N SER A 100 -31.95 14.96 -10.83
CA SER A 100 -32.40 15.75 -12.00
C SER A 100 -32.00 17.22 -11.99
N ASP A 101 -31.79 17.86 -10.84
CA ASP A 101 -31.92 19.34 -10.85
C ASP A 101 -30.65 20.15 -10.56
N ARG A 102 -29.45 19.57 -10.38
CA ARG A 102 -28.31 20.43 -9.98
C ARG A 102 -26.88 19.98 -10.34
N CYS A 103 -26.68 19.45 -11.56
CA CYS A 103 -25.36 19.51 -12.19
C CYS A 103 -25.35 20.64 -13.22
N PRO A 104 -24.58 21.73 -13.02
CA PRO A 104 -24.40 22.74 -14.05
C PRO A 104 -23.79 22.08 -15.28
N ASN A 105 -24.41 22.27 -16.44
CA ASN A 105 -23.94 21.62 -17.65
C ASN A 105 -22.58 22.20 -18.03
N ARG A 106 -21.70 21.40 -18.66
CA ARG A 106 -20.33 21.79 -19.04
C ARG A 106 -20.29 23.11 -19.85
N ARG A 107 -21.40 23.50 -20.50
CA ARG A 107 -21.55 24.77 -21.22
C ARG A 107 -21.62 26.00 -20.31
N ASP A 108 -22.23 25.91 -19.12
CA ASP A 108 -22.36 27.04 -18.19
C ASP A 108 -21.02 27.42 -17.55
N LEU A 109 -20.14 26.45 -17.37
CA LEU A 109 -18.77 26.67 -16.86
C LEU A 109 -17.89 27.45 -17.84
N HIS A 110 -18.15 27.35 -19.15
CA HIS A 110 -17.41 28.16 -20.14
C HIS A 110 -17.85 29.61 -20.16
N ALA A 111 -19.15 29.90 -19.93
CA ALA A 111 -19.67 31.28 -19.91
C ALA A 111 -19.06 32.11 -18.77
N HIS A 112 -18.87 31.53 -17.58
CA HIS A 112 -18.26 32.22 -16.45
C HIS A 112 -16.77 32.54 -16.64
N ARG A 113 -16.04 31.79 -17.48
CA ARG A 113 -14.61 32.02 -17.70
C ARG A 113 -14.32 33.19 -18.66
N VAL A 114 -15.26 33.53 -19.55
CA VAL A 114 -15.10 34.64 -20.52
C VAL A 114 -15.57 35.98 -19.93
N ALA A 115 -16.54 35.96 -19.01
CA ALA A 115 -17.10 37.17 -18.39
C ALA A 115 -16.20 37.83 -17.31
N GLY A 116 -15.08 37.22 -16.94
CA GLY A 116 -14.18 37.70 -15.87
C GLY A 116 -12.87 38.35 -16.35
N LEU A 117 -12.78 38.78 -17.61
CA LEU A 117 -11.57 39.35 -18.23
C LEU A 117 -11.77 40.77 -18.83
N SER A 118 -12.64 41.59 -18.25
CA SER A 118 -12.66 43.05 -18.44
C SER A 118 -12.72 43.77 -17.10
#